data_AF-A0A3S1IMQ8-F1
#
_entry.id   AF-A0A3S1IMQ8-F1
#
_cell.length_a   1.000
_cell.length_b   1.000
_cell.length_c   1.000
_cell.angle_alpha   90.00
_cell.angle_beta   90.00
_cell.angle_gamma   90.00
#
_symmetry.space_group_name_H-M   'P 1'
#
loop_
_entity.id
_entity.type
_entity.pdbx_description
1 polymer ?
#
loop_
_entity_poly.entity_id
_entity_poly.type
_entity_poly.pdbx_seq_one_letter_code
_entity_poly.pdbx_strand_id
1 'polypeptide(L)'
;MAAINPRQIKGNWADGYALDIHTTGSVYLGVNEYGHDVYDTTRSEVGELLYRLKYRSDLKAAEELIAVAVAYIAPNAANFDVIVPVPPSGVRAVQPVITLADGIGA
;
A
#
# COMPACT_ATOMS: atom_id res chain seq x y z
N MET A 1 7.94 5.54 11.52
CA MET A 1 7.77 4.51 10.48
C MET A 1 6.61 3.65 10.91
N ALA A 2 5.61 3.52 10.05
CA ALA A 2 4.46 2.69 10.30
C ALA A 2 4.83 1.25 10.68
N ALA A 3 4.13 0.69 11.65
CA ALA A 3 4.25 -0.71 12.02
C ALA A 3 3.77 -1.60 10.87
N ILE A 4 4.48 -2.73 10.67
CA ILE A 4 4.18 -3.74 9.67
C ILE A 4 3.95 -5.10 10.31
N ASN A 5 3.13 -5.92 9.67
CA ASN A 5 2.90 -7.32 10.02
C ASN A 5 3.14 -8.20 8.78
N PRO A 6 4.42 -8.40 8.36
CA PRO A 6 4.71 -9.05 7.10
C PRO A 6 4.20 -10.48 7.05
N ARG A 7 3.57 -10.84 5.93
CA ARG A 7 3.05 -12.20 5.68
C ARG A 7 3.60 -12.70 4.37
N GLN A 8 4.19 -13.89 4.40
CA GLN A 8 4.59 -14.57 3.18
C GLN A 8 3.36 -14.96 2.37
N ILE A 9 3.42 -14.74 1.06
CA ILE A 9 2.39 -15.10 0.09
C ILE A 9 2.97 -16.00 -0.98
N LYS A 10 2.18 -16.99 -1.39
CA LYS A 10 2.56 -17.96 -2.43
C LYS A 10 1.94 -17.58 -3.76
N GLY A 11 2.68 -17.81 -4.85
CA GLY A 11 2.22 -17.57 -6.21
C GLY A 11 3.25 -17.99 -7.23
N ASN A 12 3.15 -17.46 -8.45
CA ASN A 12 4.06 -17.76 -9.56
C ASN A 12 5.37 -16.96 -9.47
N TRP A 13 5.96 -16.90 -8.27
CA TRP A 13 7.20 -16.18 -7.95
C TRP A 13 8.03 -17.02 -6.99
N ALA A 14 9.34 -16.78 -6.95
CA ALA A 14 10.25 -17.51 -6.06
C ALA A 14 9.99 -17.20 -4.58
N ASP A 15 9.68 -15.93 -4.27
CA ASP A 15 9.29 -15.50 -2.92
C ASP A 15 8.42 -14.24 -2.98
N GLY A 16 7.55 -14.05 -2.00
CA GLY A 16 6.59 -12.96 -2.01
C GLY A 16 6.06 -12.62 -0.63
N TYR A 17 5.87 -11.33 -0.39
CA TYR A 17 5.48 -10.80 0.91
C TYR A 17 4.46 -9.68 0.79
N ALA A 18 3.46 -9.69 1.68
CA ALA A 18 2.59 -8.55 1.95
C ALA A 18 3.06 -7.88 3.24
N LEU A 19 3.31 -6.56 3.22
CA LEU A 19 3.83 -5.83 4.38
C LEU A 19 2.80 -5.70 5.52
N ASP A 20 1.52 -5.57 5.19
CA ASP A 20 0.42 -5.62 6.16
C ASP A 20 -0.92 -5.89 5.46
N ILE A 21 -1.97 -6.14 6.25
CA ILE A 21 -3.36 -6.09 5.81
C ILE A 21 -3.83 -4.63 5.70
N HIS A 22 -4.70 -4.32 4.73
CA HIS A 22 -5.20 -2.96 4.56
C HIS A 22 -6.26 -2.57 5.61
N THR A 23 -7.23 -3.44 5.87
CA THR A 23 -8.37 -3.18 6.75
C THR A 23 -8.35 -4.15 7.92
N THR A 24 -8.46 -3.62 9.14
CA THR A 24 -8.51 -4.40 10.39
C THR A 24 -9.93 -4.53 10.93
N GLY A 25 -10.85 -3.64 10.51
CA GLY A 25 -12.26 -3.70 10.89
C GLY A 25 -13.15 -2.89 9.94
N SER A 26 -14.44 -3.24 9.90
CA SER A 26 -15.44 -2.49 9.14
C SER A 26 -16.79 -2.62 9.84
N VAL A 27 -17.37 -1.50 10.27
CA VAL A 27 -18.67 -1.43 10.94
C VAL A 27 -19.67 -0.78 10.00
N TYR A 28 -20.78 -1.45 9.73
CA TYR A 28 -21.86 -0.89 8.91
C TYR A 28 -22.63 0.18 9.70
N LEU A 29 -22.77 1.38 9.12
CA LEU A 29 -23.42 2.53 9.75
C LEU A 29 -24.84 2.79 9.23
N GLY A 30 -25.31 2.00 8.26
CA GLY A 30 -26.60 2.19 7.62
C GLY A 30 -26.50 2.88 6.26
N VAL A 31 -27.63 3.37 5.78
CA VAL A 31 -27.77 4.02 4.47
C VAL A 31 -27.78 5.53 4.65
N ASN A 32 -27.00 6.26 3.85
CA ASN A 32 -27.01 7.72 3.87
C ASN A 32 -28.23 8.32 3.16
N GLU A 33 -28.35 9.65 3.19
CA GLU A 33 -29.45 10.41 2.56
C GLU A 33 -29.57 10.20 1.03
N TYR A 34 -28.52 9.68 0.39
CA TYR A 34 -28.48 9.38 -1.05
C TYR A 34 -28.76 7.91 -1.37
N GLY A 35 -29.09 7.07 -0.38
CA GLY A 35 -29.37 5.66 -0.60
C GLY A 35 -28.12 4.77 -0.69
N HIS A 36 -26.94 5.25 -0.28
CA HIS A 36 -25.70 4.46 -0.29
C HIS A 36 -25.35 3.91 1.09
N ASP A 37 -24.93 2.65 1.13
CA ASP A 37 -24.38 1.99 2.32
C ASP A 37 -23.12 2.71 2.81
N VAL A 38 -23.07 3.00 4.11
CA VAL A 38 -21.94 3.65 4.77
C VAL A 38 -21.28 2.68 5.75
N TYR A 39 -19.95 2.67 5.75
CA TYR A 39 -19.15 1.86 6.65
C TYR A 39 -18.10 2.72 7.36
N ASP A 40 -17.90 2.49 8.65
CA ASP A 40 -16.72 2.93 9.39
C ASP A 40 -15.62 1.88 9.25
N THR A 41 -14.55 2.22 8.53
CA THR A 41 -13.45 1.28 8.22
C THR A 41 -12.23 1.60 9.04
N THR A 42 -11.82 0.68 9.91
CA THR A 42 -10.54 0.74 10.62
C THR A 42 -9.44 0.10 9.78
N ARG A 43 -8.31 0.80 9.61
CA ARG A 43 -7.15 0.34 8.83
C ARG A 43 -5.95 0.10 9.73
N SER A 44 -5.01 -0.74 9.26
CA SER A 44 -3.65 -0.74 9.82
C SER A 44 -2.96 0.59 9.50
N GLU A 45 -1.80 0.86 10.12
CA GLU A 45 -1.03 2.07 9.82
C GLU A 45 -0.63 2.12 8.33
N VAL A 46 -0.12 1.02 7.79
CA VAL A 46 0.18 0.87 6.34
C VAL A 46 -1.08 1.02 5.50
N GLY A 47 -2.19 0.42 5.93
CA GLY A 47 -3.47 0.51 5.24
C GLY A 47 -3.99 1.94 5.15
N GLU A 48 -3.85 2.73 6.22
CA GLU A 48 -4.25 4.13 6.23
C GLU A 48 -3.35 5.00 5.35
N LEU A 49 -2.03 4.77 5.37
CA LEU A 49 -1.11 5.43 4.44
C LEU A 49 -1.46 5.11 2.98
N LEU A 50 -1.73 3.83 2.67
CA LEU A 50 -2.11 3.40 1.33
C LEU A 50 -3.46 3.98 0.89
N TYR A 51 -4.43 4.07 1.80
CA TYR A 51 -5.71 4.73 1.56
C TYR A 51 -5.53 6.22 1.25
N ARG A 52 -4.74 6.94 2.05
CA ARG A 52 -4.43 8.36 1.82
C ARG A 52 -3.72 8.57 0.47
N LEU A 53 -2.74 7.74 0.13
CA LEU A 53 -2.07 7.81 -1.16
C LEU A 53 -3.06 7.56 -2.31
N LYS A 54 -3.81 6.46 -2.27
CA LYS A 54 -4.70 6.04 -3.37
C LYS A 54 -5.89 6.97 -3.59
N TYR A 55 -6.51 7.45 -2.53
CA TYR A 55 -7.79 8.18 -2.61
C TYR A 55 -7.66 9.68 -2.33
N ARG A 56 -6.54 10.13 -1.77
CA ARG A 56 -6.29 11.54 -1.46
C ARG A 56 -5.03 12.10 -2.11
N SER A 57 -4.32 11.31 -2.91
CA SER A 57 -3.06 11.70 -3.59
C SER A 57 -2.00 12.24 -2.61
N ASP A 58 -1.96 11.68 -1.40
CA ASP A 58 -1.09 12.15 -0.33
C ASP A 58 0.34 11.65 -0.50
N LEU A 59 1.24 12.52 -0.99
CA LEU A 59 2.64 12.18 -1.22
C LEU A 59 3.45 11.99 0.06
N LYS A 60 3.04 12.59 1.19
CA LYS A 60 3.70 12.32 2.48
C LYS A 60 3.42 10.89 2.93
N ALA A 61 2.23 10.37 2.63
CA ALA A 61 1.94 8.96 2.86
C ALA A 61 2.79 8.05 1.96
N ALA A 62 3.10 8.48 0.73
CA ALA A 62 4.04 7.75 -0.13
C ALA A 62 5.45 7.72 0.45
N GLU A 63 5.98 8.85 0.94
CA GLU A 63 7.32 8.92 1.57
C GLU A 63 7.46 7.91 2.72
N GLU A 64 6.46 7.83 3.60
CA GLU A 64 6.50 6.86 4.70
C GLU A 64 6.37 5.41 4.23
N LEU A 65 5.52 5.13 3.24
CA LEU A 65 5.42 3.79 2.63
C LEU A 65 6.73 3.36 1.96
N ILE A 66 7.41 4.27 1.28
CA ILE A 66 8.72 4.04 0.67
C ILE A 66 9.73 3.69 1.76
N ALA A 67 9.82 4.48 2.82
CA ALA A 67 10.74 4.22 3.93
C ALA A 67 10.49 2.84 4.58
N VAL A 68 9.23 2.47 4.77
CA VAL A 68 8.83 1.15 5.30
C VAL A 68 9.26 0.02 4.36
N ALA A 69 8.99 0.14 3.06
CA ALA A 69 9.36 -0.87 2.08
C ALA A 69 10.88 -1.01 1.93
N VAL A 70 11.62 0.10 1.86
CA VAL A 70 13.08 0.11 1.78
C VAL A 70 13.69 -0.56 3.01
N ALA A 71 13.24 -0.22 4.22
CA ALA A 71 13.76 -0.86 5.42
C ALA A 71 13.48 -2.37 5.46
N TYR A 72 12.34 -2.82 4.91
CA TYR A 72 12.02 -4.24 4.82
C TYR A 72 12.89 -4.98 3.79
N ILE A 73 13.19 -4.35 2.66
CA ILE A 73 13.96 -4.95 1.55
C ILE A 73 15.48 -4.87 1.82
N ALA A 74 15.95 -3.85 2.56
CA ALA A 74 17.37 -3.56 2.77
C ALA A 74 18.25 -4.78 3.14
N PRO A 75 17.83 -5.70 4.02
CA PRO A 75 18.63 -6.89 4.35
C PRO A 75 18.93 -7.81 3.16
N ASN A 76 18.10 -7.75 2.12
CA ASN A 76 18.19 -8.59 0.92
C ASN A 76 18.38 -7.75 -0.36
N ALA A 77 18.68 -6.45 -0.25
CA ALA A 77 18.72 -5.55 -1.40
C ALA A 77 19.69 -6.01 -2.50
N ALA A 78 20.81 -6.63 -2.12
CA ALA A 78 21.81 -7.16 -3.06
C ALA A 78 21.30 -8.31 -3.94
N ASN A 79 20.14 -8.90 -3.63
CA ASN A 79 19.54 -9.97 -4.43
C ASN A 79 18.65 -9.45 -5.56
N PHE A 80 18.48 -8.12 -5.69
CA PHE A 80 17.56 -7.51 -6.64
C PHE A 80 18.29 -6.47 -7.51
N ASP A 81 18.19 -6.62 -8.84
CA ASP A 81 18.76 -5.68 -9.80
C ASP A 81 17.74 -4.66 -10.33
N VAL A 82 16.45 -5.02 -10.31
CA VAL A 82 15.38 -4.24 -10.96
C VAL A 82 14.07 -4.34 -10.20
N ILE A 83 13.34 -3.22 -10.17
CA ILE A 83 11.97 -3.15 -9.69
C ILE A 83 11.03 -3.01 -10.89
N VAL A 84 10.05 -3.90 -10.97
CA VAL A 84 9.03 -3.87 -12.04
C VAL A 84 7.67 -3.57 -11.41
N PRO A 85 7.15 -2.33 -11.54
CA PRO A 85 5.83 -2.01 -11.03
C PRO A 85 4.72 -2.64 -11.88
N VAL A 86 3.63 -3.03 -11.22
CA VAL A 86 2.41 -3.45 -11.95
C VAL A 86 1.84 -2.26 -12.71
N PRO A 87 1.52 -2.40 -14.02
CA PRO A 87 0.98 -1.31 -14.82
C PRO A 87 -0.31 -0.73 -14.24
N PRO A 88 -0.50 0.60 -14.28
CA PRO A 88 -1.72 1.22 -13.81
C PRO A 88 -2.91 0.82 -14.68
N SER A 89 -4.03 0.49 -14.05
CA SER A 89 -5.28 0.12 -14.73
C SER A 89 -6.19 1.31 -15.08
N GLY A 90 -5.77 2.54 -14.76
CA GLY A 90 -6.57 3.74 -15.02
C GLY A 90 -5.76 5.02 -14.92
N VAL A 91 -6.27 6.08 -15.54
CA VAL A 91 -5.64 7.41 -15.54
C VAL A 91 -5.88 8.09 -14.19
N ARG A 92 -4.79 8.48 -13.52
CA ARG A 92 -4.78 9.22 -12.25
C ARG A 92 -3.66 10.25 -12.27
N ALA A 93 -3.83 11.36 -11.56
CA ALA A 93 -2.78 12.38 -11.43
C ALA A 93 -1.54 11.83 -10.70
N VAL A 94 -1.76 11.06 -9.63
CA VAL A 94 -0.72 10.30 -8.93
C VAL A 94 -0.97 8.81 -9.22
N GLN A 95 0.06 8.12 -9.71
CA GLN A 95 0.03 6.67 -9.95
C GLN A 95 0.70 5.95 -8.77
N PRO A 96 -0.06 5.42 -7.79
CA PRO A 96 0.52 4.97 -6.52
C PRO A 96 1.63 3.94 -6.68
N VAL A 97 1.44 2.94 -7.56
CA VAL A 97 2.40 1.86 -7.77
C VAL A 97 3.69 2.38 -8.40
N ILE A 98 3.59 3.29 -9.38
CA ILE A 98 4.75 3.90 -10.02
C ILE A 98 5.51 4.78 -9.02
N THR A 99 4.79 5.65 -8.29
CA THR A 99 5.39 6.54 -7.29
C THR A 99 6.15 5.76 -6.21
N LEU A 100 5.59 4.65 -5.72
CA LEU A 100 6.28 3.81 -4.74
C LEU A 100 7.49 3.10 -5.35
N ALA A 101 7.38 2.55 -6.56
CA ALA A 101 8.49 1.89 -7.22
C ALA A 101 9.67 2.83 -7.50
N ASP A 102 9.39 4.04 -8.00
CA ASP A 102 10.42 5.06 -8.24
C ASP A 102 11.13 5.45 -6.93
N GLY A 103 10.39 5.58 -5.83
CA GLY A 103 10.97 5.94 -4.54
C GLY A 103 11.75 4.80 -3.88
N ILE A 104 11.36 3.55 -4.08
CA ILE A 104 12.08 2.38 -3.53
C ILE A 104 13.35 2.10 -4.34
N GLY A 105 13.33 2.36 -5.66
CA GLY A 105 14.45 2.11 -6.56
C GLY A 105 15.45 3.26 -6.71
N ALA A 106 15.25 4.38 -5.99
CA ALA A 106 16.13 5.55 -6.01
C ALA A 106 17.41 5.36 -5.18
#